data_AF-A0A660WGA4-F1
#
_entry.id   AF-A0A660WGA4-F1
#
_cell.length_a   1.000
_cell.length_b   1.000
_cell.length_c   1.000
_cell.angle_alpha   90.00
_cell.angle_beta   90.00
_cell.angle_gamma   90.00
#
_symmetry.space_group_name_H-M   'P 1'
#
loop_
_entity.id
_entity.type
_entity.pdbx_description
1 polymer ?
#
loop_
_entity_poly.entity_id
_entity_poly.type
_entity_poly.pdbx_seq_one_letter_code
_entity_poly.pdbx_strand_id
1 'polypeptide(L)'
;MKYMKLTNVSPARKAYSGLRDGSGRPLVLDPGDMKPVHPGVMKHRTIEADIRAGVLSVQMPGEEAPKPAPTPAPADSPPADPPADTPPADNDDVDKDDGSEDDNAELRELFLSAPGITEKNVNAVLDAYTNLQELADASEEDLVAAGVTKSFAGRVVEWAIENL
;
A
#
# COMPACT_ATOMS: atom_id res chain seq x y z
N MET A 1 -14.69 -23.44 0.05
CA MET A 1 -15.57 -23.07 -1.09
C MET A 1 -14.68 -22.72 -2.27
N LYS A 2 -15.02 -23.11 -3.51
CA LYS A 2 -14.19 -22.82 -4.70
C LYS A 2 -14.50 -21.40 -5.18
N TYR A 3 -13.56 -20.48 -5.01
CA TYR A 3 -13.67 -19.11 -5.52
C TYR A 3 -13.35 -19.08 -7.01
N MET A 4 -14.07 -18.24 -7.76
CA MET A 4 -13.80 -18.00 -9.18
C MET A 4 -13.02 -16.71 -9.34
N LYS A 5 -12.17 -16.59 -10.36
CA LYS A 5 -11.42 -15.36 -10.62
C LYS A 5 -12.11 -14.58 -11.71
N LEU A 6 -12.39 -13.31 -11.44
CA LEU A 6 -12.98 -12.37 -12.38
C LEU A 6 -11.90 -11.35 -12.77
N THR A 7 -11.69 -11.20 -14.06
CA THR A 7 -10.73 -10.25 -14.61
C THR A 7 -11.47 -9.21 -15.43
N ASN A 8 -11.20 -7.93 -15.18
CA ASN A 8 -11.71 -6.87 -16.04
C ASN A 8 -10.79 -6.70 -17.25
N VAL A 9 -11.31 -6.99 -18.44
CA VAL A 9 -10.58 -6.84 -19.71
C VAL A 9 -10.92 -5.52 -20.41
N SER A 10 -11.83 -4.72 -19.84
CA SER A 10 -12.14 -3.39 -20.33
C SER A 10 -11.07 -2.37 -19.89
N PRO A 11 -10.78 -1.36 -20.72
CA PRO A 11 -9.90 -0.25 -20.35
C PRO A 11 -10.48 0.66 -19.25
N ALA A 12 -11.76 0.51 -18.92
CA ALA A 12 -12.43 1.30 -17.89
C ALA A 12 -12.59 0.51 -16.58
N ARG A 13 -12.38 1.19 -15.45
CA ARG A 13 -12.65 0.66 -14.11
C ARG A 13 -14.13 0.29 -13.96
N LYS A 14 -14.39 -0.87 -13.39
CA LYS A 14 -15.75 -1.36 -13.12
C LYS A 14 -15.97 -1.50 -11.62
N ALA A 15 -16.93 -0.77 -11.11
CA ALA A 15 -17.37 -0.87 -9.72
C ALA A 15 -18.79 -1.42 -9.68
N TYR A 16 -18.99 -2.50 -8.93
CA TYR A 16 -20.27 -3.15 -8.80
C TYR A 16 -20.86 -2.90 -7.42
N SER A 17 -21.72 -1.88 -7.34
CA SER A 17 -22.43 -1.54 -6.11
C SER A 17 -23.27 -2.72 -5.63
N GLY A 18 -23.16 -3.05 -4.34
CA GLY A 18 -23.90 -4.15 -3.71
C GLY A 18 -23.29 -5.55 -3.90
N LEU A 19 -22.26 -5.69 -4.73
CA LEU A 19 -21.50 -6.92 -4.86
C LEU A 19 -20.24 -6.88 -4.01
N ARG A 20 -19.82 -8.04 -3.51
CA ARG A 20 -18.62 -8.18 -2.68
C ARG A 20 -17.65 -9.19 -3.28
N ASP A 21 -16.36 -8.92 -3.13
CA ASP A 21 -15.29 -9.84 -3.50
C ASP A 21 -15.15 -10.99 -2.47
N GLY A 22 -14.24 -11.93 -2.71
CA GLY A 22 -13.95 -13.04 -1.80
C GLY A 22 -13.51 -12.61 -0.40
N SER A 23 -12.99 -11.38 -0.27
CA SER A 23 -12.57 -10.75 0.99
C SER A 23 -13.71 -9.97 1.68
N GLY A 24 -14.90 -9.95 1.10
CA GLY A 24 -16.07 -9.24 1.64
C GLY A 24 -16.07 -7.72 1.42
N ARG A 25 -15.14 -7.16 0.63
CA ARG A 25 -15.12 -5.74 0.27
C ARG A 25 -15.96 -5.50 -0.98
N PRO A 26 -16.38 -4.25 -1.27
CA PRO A 26 -17.10 -3.94 -2.50
C PRO A 26 -16.33 -4.42 -3.74
N LEU A 27 -17.03 -5.06 -4.67
CA LEU A 27 -16.40 -5.59 -5.87
C LEU A 27 -16.06 -4.45 -6.82
N VAL A 28 -14.76 -4.18 -6.92
CA VAL A 28 -14.17 -3.23 -7.85
C VAL A 28 -13.09 -3.95 -8.63
N LEU A 29 -13.12 -3.79 -9.96
CA LEU A 29 -12.15 -4.34 -10.88
C LEU A 29 -11.55 -3.21 -11.71
N ASP A 30 -10.27 -2.95 -11.49
CA ASP A 30 -9.48 -2.07 -12.34
C ASP A 30 -9.11 -2.77 -13.67
N PRO A 31 -8.75 -2.02 -14.72
CA PRO A 31 -8.37 -2.61 -16.01
C PRO A 31 -7.23 -3.62 -15.85
N GLY A 32 -7.43 -4.85 -16.30
CA GLY A 32 -6.48 -5.97 -16.17
C GLY A 32 -6.44 -6.61 -14.78
N ASP A 33 -7.15 -6.07 -13.80
CA ASP A 33 -7.14 -6.56 -12.42
C ASP A 33 -7.97 -7.85 -12.28
N MET A 34 -7.49 -8.76 -11.44
CA MET A 34 -8.08 -10.08 -11.21
C MET A 34 -8.46 -10.24 -9.75
N LYS A 35 -9.77 -10.37 -9.46
CA LYS A 35 -10.27 -10.58 -8.10
C LYS A 35 -10.93 -11.94 -7.93
N PRO A 36 -10.67 -12.64 -6.81
CA PRO A 36 -11.46 -13.79 -6.43
C PRO A 36 -12.86 -13.34 -6.03
N VAL A 37 -13.88 -13.95 -6.60
CA VAL A 37 -15.29 -13.68 -6.28
C VAL A 37 -16.02 -14.98 -5.92
N HIS A 38 -17.06 -14.83 -5.12
CA HIS A 38 -17.94 -15.93 -4.80
C HIS A 38 -18.75 -16.34 -6.05
N PRO A 39 -19.01 -17.64 -6.31
CA PRO A 39 -19.83 -18.07 -7.45
C PRO A 39 -21.25 -17.48 -7.46
N GLY A 40 -21.76 -17.03 -6.31
CA GLY A 40 -23.03 -16.28 -6.25
C GLY A 40 -22.99 -14.93 -6.97
N VAL A 41 -21.82 -14.28 -7.03
CA VAL A 41 -21.61 -13.00 -7.73
C VAL A 41 -21.70 -13.17 -9.25
N MET A 42 -21.30 -14.32 -9.78
CA MET A 42 -21.40 -14.66 -11.20
C MET A 42 -22.84 -14.75 -11.69
N LYS A 43 -23.81 -14.98 -10.79
CA LYS A 43 -25.25 -15.03 -11.11
C LYS A 43 -25.91 -13.65 -11.06
N HIS A 44 -25.13 -12.59 -10.83
CA HIS A 44 -25.68 -11.25 -10.79
C HIS A 44 -25.86 -10.74 -12.21
N ARG A 45 -27.06 -10.20 -12.50
CA ARG A 45 -27.45 -9.74 -13.84
C ARG A 45 -26.42 -8.81 -14.50
N THR A 46 -25.83 -7.90 -13.73
CA THR A 46 -24.81 -6.96 -14.23
C THR A 46 -23.50 -7.66 -14.60
N ILE A 47 -23.06 -8.63 -13.80
CA ILE A 47 -21.83 -9.39 -14.07
C ILE A 47 -22.02 -10.27 -15.30
N GLU A 48 -23.16 -10.97 -15.42
CA GLU A 48 -23.48 -11.76 -16.61
C GLU A 48 -23.55 -10.89 -17.88
N ALA A 49 -24.13 -9.70 -17.78
CA ALA A 49 -24.20 -8.77 -18.90
C ALA A 49 -22.80 -8.31 -19.34
N ASP A 50 -21.92 -7.96 -18.40
CA ASP A 50 -20.55 -7.54 -18.71
C ASP A 50 -19.68 -8.72 -19.22
N ILE A 51 -19.87 -9.94 -18.74
CA ILE A 51 -19.21 -11.14 -19.29
C ILE A 51 -19.66 -11.37 -20.74
N ARG A 52 -20.97 -11.31 -21.00
CA ARG A 52 -21.53 -11.48 -22.36
C ARG A 52 -21.07 -10.37 -23.31
N ALA A 53 -20.89 -9.15 -22.78
CA ALA A 53 -20.36 -8.02 -23.53
C ALA A 53 -18.84 -8.10 -23.76
N GLY A 54 -18.15 -9.10 -23.20
CA GLY A 54 -16.70 -9.24 -23.30
C GLY A 54 -15.92 -8.22 -22.48
N VAL A 55 -16.57 -7.56 -21.51
CA VAL A 55 -15.95 -6.59 -20.59
C VAL A 55 -15.23 -7.32 -19.45
N LEU A 56 -15.75 -8.48 -19.04
CA LEU A 56 -15.18 -9.31 -17.99
C LEU A 56 -14.82 -10.69 -18.53
N SER A 57 -13.69 -11.21 -18.09
CA SER A 57 -13.25 -12.58 -18.35
C SER A 57 -13.27 -13.40 -17.06
N VAL A 58 -13.75 -14.64 -17.15
CA VAL A 58 -13.86 -15.55 -16.00
C VAL A 58 -12.80 -16.63 -16.12
N GLN A 59 -11.94 -16.74 -15.12
CA GLN A 59 -10.97 -17.82 -15.03
C GLN A 59 -11.40 -18.80 -13.93
N MET A 60 -11.78 -20.01 -14.34
CA MET A 60 -12.14 -21.07 -13.41
C MET A 60 -10.87 -21.62 -12.72
N PRO A 61 -10.91 -21.95 -11.42
CA PRO A 61 -9.80 -22.58 -10.73
C PRO A 61 -9.59 -24.00 -11.29
N GLY A 62 -8.68 -24.12 -12.26
CA GLY A 62 -8.36 -25.35 -12.98
C GLY A 62 -7.78 -25.13 -14.38
N GLU A 63 -7.92 -23.94 -14.97
CA GLU A 63 -7.32 -23.65 -16.28
C GLU A 63 -6.08 -22.77 -16.09
N GLU A 64 -4.93 -23.44 -16.03
CA GLU A 64 -3.60 -22.84 -15.96
C GLU A 64 -3.34 -22.11 -17.30
N ALA A 65 -3.68 -20.83 -17.38
CA ALA A 65 -3.25 -19.99 -18.49
C ALA A 65 -1.75 -19.70 -18.33
N PRO A 66 -0.94 -19.87 -19.40
CA PRO A 66 0.51 -19.87 -19.33
C PRO A 66 1.04 -18.55 -18.78
N LYS A 67 2.03 -18.65 -17.88
CA LYS A 67 2.82 -17.51 -17.40
C LYS A 67 3.18 -16.59 -18.57
N PRO A 68 2.87 -15.28 -18.53
CA PRO A 68 3.49 -14.35 -19.45
C PRO A 68 5.01 -14.44 -19.25
N ALA A 69 5.73 -14.61 -20.37
CA ALA A 69 7.19 -14.65 -20.37
C ALA A 69 7.76 -13.39 -19.69
N PRO A 70 8.88 -13.51 -18.95
CA PRO A 70 9.56 -12.35 -18.40
C PRO A 70 9.90 -11.39 -19.54
N THR A 71 9.48 -10.14 -19.41
CA THR A 71 9.89 -9.03 -20.27
C THR A 71 11.43 -9.01 -20.33
N PRO A 72 12.07 -8.94 -21.50
CA PRO A 72 13.52 -8.83 -21.58
C PRO A 72 13.98 -7.54 -20.91
N ALA A 73 14.96 -7.67 -20.02
CA ALA A 73 15.67 -6.55 -19.42
C ALA A 73 16.26 -5.63 -20.51
N PRO A 74 16.26 -4.30 -20.34
CA PRO A 74 17.00 -3.43 -21.23
C PRO A 74 18.49 -3.79 -21.14
N ALA A 75 19.07 -4.15 -22.28
CA ALA A 75 20.50 -4.34 -22.43
C ALA A 75 21.23 -2.99 -22.44
N ASP A 76 22.47 -3.06 -21.98
CA ASP A 76 23.58 -2.13 -22.22
C ASP A 76 23.72 -0.92 -21.29
N SER A 77 24.48 -1.12 -20.21
CA SER A 77 25.48 -0.14 -19.78
C SER A 77 26.76 -0.88 -19.42
N PRO A 78 27.91 -0.56 -20.04
CA PRO A 78 29.17 -1.27 -19.83
C PRO A 78 29.80 -0.97 -18.45
N PRO A 79 30.76 -1.81 -18.01
CA PRO A 79 31.42 -1.68 -16.71
C PRO A 79 32.48 -0.57 -16.75
N ALA A 80 32.58 0.23 -15.68
CA ALA A 80 33.74 1.07 -15.43
C ALA A 80 34.47 0.50 -14.20
N ASP A 81 35.69 0.02 -14.44
CA ASP A 81 36.67 -0.43 -13.44
C ASP A 81 37.01 0.67 -12.41
N PRO A 82 37.55 0.31 -11.23
CA PRO A 82 37.82 1.21 -10.12
C PRO A 82 39.20 1.87 -10.23
N PRO A 83 39.41 2.99 -9.52
CA PRO A 83 40.72 3.27 -8.96
C PRO A 83 40.67 3.30 -7.42
N ALA A 84 41.58 2.54 -6.84
CA ALA A 84 41.97 2.58 -5.44
C ALA A 84 42.52 3.97 -5.07
N ASP A 85 42.19 4.46 -3.87
CA ASP A 85 43.16 5.06 -2.94
C ASP A 85 42.48 5.25 -1.57
N THR A 86 42.82 4.38 -0.62
CA THR A 86 42.58 4.63 0.82
C THR A 86 43.77 5.41 1.36
N PRO A 87 43.56 6.58 1.96
CA PRO A 87 44.36 7.03 3.08
C PRO A 87 43.70 6.61 4.41
N PRO A 88 44.46 6.08 5.39
CA PRO A 88 44.01 5.98 6.76
C PRO A 88 44.33 7.32 7.48
N ALA A 89 43.32 7.89 8.12
CA ALA A 89 43.48 8.88 9.18
C ALA A 89 42.39 8.53 10.20
N ASP A 90 42.70 7.67 11.16
CA ASP A 90 43.31 8.00 12.45
C ASP A 90 42.33 8.71 13.38
N ASN A 91 42.20 8.13 14.57
CA ASN A 91 41.14 8.32 15.54
C ASN A 91 41.47 9.51 16.47
N ASP A 92 40.46 10.33 16.74
CA ASP A 92 40.24 11.05 17.99
C ASP A 92 38.70 11.10 18.12
N ASP A 93 38.05 10.22 18.90
CA ASP A 93 37.81 10.33 20.35
C ASP A 93 37.16 11.67 20.77
N VAL A 94 36.25 11.61 21.75
CA VAL A 94 35.49 12.73 22.39
C VAL A 94 34.18 13.09 21.65
N ASP A 95 32.96 13.08 22.20
CA ASP A 95 32.37 12.82 23.52
C ASP A 95 30.89 12.49 23.22
N LYS A 96 30.30 11.41 23.76
CA LYS A 96 29.19 11.49 24.73
C LYS A 96 28.25 12.70 24.62
N ASP A 97 27.05 12.45 24.11
CA ASP A 97 25.76 13.07 24.46
C ASP A 97 24.69 12.19 23.75
N ASP A 98 24.31 10.98 24.19
CA ASP A 98 23.55 10.61 25.40
C ASP A 98 22.66 11.74 25.92
N GLY A 99 21.51 11.95 25.25
CA GLY A 99 20.52 12.88 25.79
C GLY A 99 19.25 13.19 25.00
N SER A 100 19.01 12.69 23.78
CA SER A 100 17.74 13.04 23.06
C SER A 100 17.25 12.05 21.98
N GLU A 101 17.87 10.87 21.82
CA GLU A 101 17.44 9.90 20.80
C GLU A 101 16.34 8.94 21.29
N ASP A 102 16.13 8.81 22.60
CA ASP A 102 15.09 7.95 23.19
C ASP A 102 13.67 8.49 22.89
N ASP A 103 13.44 9.79 23.05
CA ASP A 103 12.11 10.37 22.86
C ASP A 103 11.57 10.18 21.42
N ASN A 104 12.46 10.21 20.42
CA ASN A 104 12.06 10.05 19.01
C ASN A 104 11.80 8.57 18.66
N ALA A 105 12.52 7.64 19.28
CA ALA A 105 12.27 6.21 19.12
C ALA A 105 10.93 5.81 19.75
N GLU A 106 10.65 6.31 20.97
CA GLU A 106 9.37 6.08 21.65
C GLU A 106 8.20 6.69 20.87
N LEU A 107 8.33 7.91 20.34
CA LEU A 107 7.30 8.54 19.50
C LEU A 107 7.03 7.74 18.23
N ARG A 108 8.07 7.18 17.62
CA ARG A 108 7.94 6.36 16.42
C ARG A 108 7.19 5.07 16.68
N GLU A 109 7.48 4.39 17.79
CA GLU A 109 6.73 3.19 18.21
C GLU A 109 5.28 3.53 18.56
N LEU A 110 5.06 4.69 19.19
CA LEU A 110 3.73 5.20 19.50
C LEU A 110 2.93 5.46 18.21
N PHE A 111 3.51 6.16 17.24
CA PHE A 111 2.86 6.45 15.96
C PHE A 111 2.61 5.17 15.15
N LEU A 112 3.49 4.16 15.22
CA LEU A 112 3.25 2.85 14.60
C LEU A 112 2.06 2.08 15.22
N SER A 113 1.71 2.40 16.47
CA SER A 113 0.51 1.85 17.13
C SER A 113 -0.78 2.50 16.62
N ALA A 114 -0.68 3.65 15.94
CA ALA A 114 -1.82 4.36 15.38
C ALA A 114 -2.41 3.60 14.18
N PRO A 115 -3.76 3.53 14.08
CA PRO A 115 -4.42 2.80 13.00
C PRO A 115 -4.20 3.48 11.64
N GLY A 116 -3.40 2.85 10.77
CA GLY A 116 -3.14 3.33 9.41
C GLY A 116 -1.81 4.04 9.22
N ILE A 117 -1.03 4.16 10.31
CA ILE A 117 0.40 4.41 10.25
C ILE A 117 1.11 3.05 10.17
N THR A 118 2.17 3.01 9.35
CA THR A 118 2.96 1.83 9.01
C THR A 118 4.42 2.25 8.92
N GLU A 119 5.36 1.30 8.94
CA GLU A 119 6.79 1.60 8.80
C GLU A 119 7.14 2.40 7.53
N LYS A 120 6.30 2.33 6.50
CA LYS A 120 6.50 3.04 5.24
C LYS A 120 6.13 4.53 5.28
N ASN A 121 5.16 4.91 6.12
CA ASN A 121 4.68 6.30 6.20
C ASN A 121 4.96 6.94 7.57
N VAL A 122 5.31 6.18 8.61
CA VAL A 122 5.60 6.72 9.95
C VAL A 122 6.68 7.79 9.91
N ASN A 123 7.74 7.62 9.10
CA ASN A 123 8.79 8.64 8.98
C ASN A 123 8.27 9.92 8.32
N ALA A 124 7.37 9.81 7.33
CA ALA A 124 6.76 10.98 6.68
C ALA A 124 5.76 11.68 7.61
N VAL A 125 5.07 10.92 8.47
CA VAL A 125 4.15 11.47 9.47
C VAL A 125 4.93 12.12 10.62
N LEU A 126 6.03 11.54 11.09
CA LEU A 126 6.90 12.15 12.10
C LEU A 126 7.61 13.41 11.59
N ASP A 127 7.99 13.43 10.30
CA ASP A 127 8.57 14.60 9.65
C ASP A 127 7.56 15.76 9.56
N ALA A 128 6.29 15.44 9.30
CA ALA A 128 5.21 16.43 9.24
C ALA A 128 4.67 16.83 10.62
N TYR A 129 4.67 15.91 11.59
CA TYR A 129 4.11 16.08 12.93
C TYR A 129 5.09 15.55 13.95
N THR A 130 5.81 16.47 14.57
CA THR A 130 6.87 16.13 15.52
C THR A 130 6.34 15.64 16.87
N ASN A 131 5.04 15.80 17.13
CA ASN A 131 4.39 15.46 18.39
C ASN A 131 2.94 14.96 18.19
N LEU A 132 2.42 14.20 19.15
CA LEU A 132 1.01 13.76 19.17
C LEU A 132 0.02 14.92 19.10
N GLN A 133 0.35 16.06 19.71
CA GLN A 133 -0.51 17.25 19.71
C GLN A 133 -0.68 17.84 18.31
N GLU A 134 0.38 17.89 17.51
CA GLU A 134 0.28 18.33 16.11
C GLU A 134 -0.48 17.30 15.26
N LEU A 135 -0.31 16.01 15.56
CA LEU A 135 -1.05 14.94 14.88
C LEU A 135 -2.56 14.99 15.19
N ALA A 136 -2.95 15.39 16.40
CA ALA A 136 -4.33 15.54 16.83
C ALA A 136 -5.02 16.80 16.29
N ASP A 137 -4.27 17.86 16.03
CA ASP A 137 -4.78 19.09 15.41
C ASP A 137 -4.77 19.01 13.86
N ALA A 138 -4.07 18.02 13.31
CA ALA A 138 -3.97 17.79 11.88
C ALA A 138 -5.34 17.54 11.23
N SER A 139 -5.57 18.17 10.07
CA SER A 139 -6.74 17.86 9.26
C SER A 139 -6.57 16.51 8.54
N GLU A 140 -7.68 15.83 8.26
CA GLU A 140 -7.65 14.58 7.50
C GLU A 140 -6.94 14.74 6.13
N GLU A 141 -7.02 15.91 5.52
CA GLU A 141 -6.37 16.23 4.25
C GLU A 141 -4.84 16.28 4.38
N ASP A 142 -4.32 16.87 5.46
CA ASP A 142 -2.88 16.95 5.72
C ASP A 142 -2.28 15.59 6.06
N LEU A 143 -3.00 14.76 6.83
CA LEU A 143 -2.58 13.38 7.09
C LEU A 143 -2.52 12.55 5.80
N VAL A 144 -3.45 12.77 4.87
CA VAL A 144 -3.40 12.12 3.56
C VAL A 144 -2.20 12.59 2.75
N ALA A 145 -1.84 13.88 2.82
CA ALA A 145 -0.64 14.42 2.20
C ALA A 145 0.64 13.82 2.82
N ALA A 146 0.65 13.55 4.13
CA ALA A 146 1.73 12.86 4.84
C ALA A 146 1.80 11.34 4.57
N GLY A 147 0.91 10.82 3.71
CA GLY A 147 0.92 9.40 3.30
C GLY A 147 0.05 8.48 4.16
N VAL A 148 -0.80 9.03 5.03
CA VAL A 148 -1.85 8.27 5.72
C VAL A 148 -2.98 7.98 4.74
N THR A 149 -3.51 6.76 4.78
CA THR A 149 -4.64 6.42 3.90
C THR A 149 -5.90 7.17 4.36
N LYS A 150 -6.67 7.77 3.43
CA LYS A 150 -7.89 8.55 3.75
C LYS A 150 -8.89 7.83 4.66
N SER A 151 -9.05 6.52 4.52
CA SER A 151 -9.93 5.71 5.37
C SER A 151 -9.45 5.56 6.83
N PHE A 152 -8.20 5.95 7.09
CA PHE A 152 -7.55 5.88 8.39
C PHE A 152 -7.21 7.26 8.95
N ALA A 153 -7.14 8.32 8.13
CA ALA A 153 -6.82 9.68 8.57
C ALA A 153 -7.68 10.14 9.77
N GLY A 154 -9.01 10.03 9.69
CA GLY A 154 -9.89 10.36 10.82
C GLY A 154 -9.64 9.51 12.07
N ARG A 155 -9.31 8.22 11.91
CA ARG A 155 -8.97 7.33 13.03
C ARG A 155 -7.61 7.62 13.65
N VAL A 156 -6.67 8.14 12.87
CA VAL A 156 -5.36 8.59 13.38
C VAL A 156 -5.54 9.83 14.24
N VAL A 157 -6.38 10.78 13.83
CA VAL A 157 -6.72 11.97 14.63
C VAL A 157 -7.43 11.56 15.93
N GLU A 158 -8.46 10.72 15.83
CA GLU A 158 -9.17 10.21 17.02
C GLU A 158 -8.22 9.48 17.97
N TRP A 159 -7.37 8.60 17.45
CA TRP A 159 -6.37 7.89 18.24
C TRP A 159 -5.35 8.84 18.89
N ALA A 160 -4.90 9.87 18.16
CA ALA A 160 -3.96 10.85 18.69
C ALA A 160 -4.56 11.63 19.88
N ILE A 161 -5.84 12.02 19.76
CA ILE A 161 -6.59 12.68 20.84
C ILE A 161 -6.76 11.75 22.06
N GLU A 162 -6.98 10.45 21.85
CA GLU A 162 -7.14 9.47 22.93
C GLU A 162 -5.82 9.15 23.67
N ASN A 163 -4.66 9.44 23.05
CA ASN A 163 -3.33 9.16 23.59
C ASN A 163 -2.55 10.43 23.99
N LEU A 164 -3.23 11.59 24.01
CA LEU A 164 -2.76 12.90 24.48
C LEU A 164 -3.03 13.08 25.98
#